data_AF-A0A1Y2FKN7-F1
#
_entry.id   AF-A0A1Y2FKN7-F1
#
_cell.length_a   1.000
_cell.length_b   1.000
_cell.length_c   1.000
_cell.angle_alpha   90.00
_cell.angle_beta   90.00
_cell.angle_gamma   90.00
#
_symmetry.space_group_name_H-M   'P 1'
#
loop_
_entity.id
_entity.type
_entity.pdbx_description
1 polymer ?
#
loop_
_entity_poly.entity_id
_entity_poly.type
_entity_poly.pdbx_seq_one_letter_code
_entity_poly.pdbx_strand_id
1 'polypeptide(L)'
;METLRRNERHLPSFWSPILAEDRKKWFKMTSLFMVLLTAIIFGILSIYWGAVHSLQFNLDVATVTIIDLDGGEIGQAIQAFGQASRSATPKDTLGYVSPGVNQYPTQEAALKALQNEDFWVGIVAVPGATDRMNTALTTGNNSYKPNEALQVLYQEGRNALIISELILPKLTTFLNEFVSNFTTNKQSSLLQQNEGNAAALATQLRTPIPVGFTLVNKAPYMPTTAEASTEIGSIYIIIASFITVIMFEQLFLQLLGKVGTRTFYLLRMAALPVIFLLLSAIYLLLSVVWQVPFDRHYGTAGYVIYWLLSWCGMISFGLTISNVNDLIGQPFTAVFFVFWVVSNVTAGFYPIEFLSNFYRWGLAWPFRHLLTGSKAVIFGTKNTLGLNFGVIIAWIAVGLLVQPLAIFLWMRKNKARVEQNRNDVLKRTKDVRQDTSSISESI
;
A
#
# COMPACT_ATOMS: atom_id res chain seq x y z
N MET A 1 20.84 -50.25 2.74
CA MET A 1 19.47 -49.96 2.27
C MET A 1 18.50 -51.13 2.50
N GLU A 2 18.88 -52.38 2.25
CA GLU A 2 18.01 -53.54 2.51
C GLU A 2 17.64 -53.73 3.99
N THR A 3 18.55 -53.47 4.92
CA THR A 3 18.31 -53.53 6.37
C THR A 3 17.29 -52.49 6.85
N LEU A 4 17.35 -51.27 6.32
CA LEU A 4 16.35 -50.22 6.58
C LEU A 4 14.97 -50.61 6.04
N ARG A 5 14.90 -51.13 4.80
CA ARG A 5 13.65 -51.64 4.20
C ARG A 5 13.05 -52.84 4.96
N ARG A 6 13.89 -53.71 5.51
CA ARG A 6 13.44 -54.87 6.31
C ARG A 6 12.83 -54.41 7.63
N ASN A 7 13.43 -53.41 8.26
CA ASN A 7 12.93 -52.82 9.52
C ASN A 7 11.66 -52.00 9.32
N GLU A 8 11.49 -51.29 8.19
CA GLU A 8 10.26 -50.57 7.87
C GLU A 8 9.03 -51.48 7.77
N ARG A 9 9.18 -52.70 7.25
CA ARG A 9 8.09 -53.69 7.16
C ARG A 9 7.59 -54.22 8.51
N HIS A 10 8.37 -54.02 9.58
CA HIS A 10 8.01 -54.41 10.94
C HIS A 10 7.34 -53.28 11.73
N LEU A 11 7.22 -52.07 11.15
CA LEU A 11 6.52 -50.97 11.79
C LEU A 11 5.00 -51.22 11.78
N PRO A 12 4.29 -50.92 12.89
CA PRO A 12 2.85 -51.11 12.96
C PRO A 12 2.12 -50.17 12.00
N SER A 13 1.06 -50.67 11.36
CA SER A 13 0.12 -49.84 10.59
C SER A 13 -0.48 -48.74 11.48
N PHE A 14 -0.82 -47.59 10.89
CA PHE A 14 -1.39 -46.44 11.61
C PHE A 14 -2.58 -46.84 12.52
N TRP A 15 -3.40 -47.79 12.09
CA TRP A 15 -4.59 -48.26 12.83
C TRP A 15 -4.30 -49.37 13.86
N SER A 16 -3.04 -49.78 14.02
CA SER A 16 -2.64 -50.79 15.02
C SER A 16 -2.98 -50.33 16.44
N PRO A 17 -3.46 -51.22 17.34
CA PRO A 17 -3.68 -50.88 18.74
C PRO A 17 -2.43 -50.28 19.43
N ILE A 18 -1.23 -50.65 18.97
CA ILE A 18 0.06 -50.16 19.50
C ILE A 18 0.18 -48.63 19.36
N LEU A 19 -0.39 -48.04 18.29
CA LEU A 19 -0.36 -46.60 18.02
C LEU A 19 -1.62 -45.87 18.51
N ALA A 20 -2.45 -46.48 19.36
CA ALA A 20 -3.72 -45.87 19.78
C ALA A 20 -3.53 -44.52 20.51
N GLU A 21 -2.53 -44.39 21.37
CA GLU A 21 -2.23 -43.14 22.07
C GLU A 21 -1.70 -42.05 21.12
N ASP A 22 -0.79 -42.43 20.21
CA ASP A 22 -0.25 -41.53 19.20
C ASP A 22 -1.34 -41.04 18.24
N ARG A 23 -2.24 -41.93 17.80
CA ARG A 23 -3.43 -41.54 17.02
C ARG A 23 -4.30 -40.56 17.79
N LYS A 24 -4.59 -40.84 19.07
CA LYS A 24 -5.42 -39.95 19.89
C LYS A 24 -4.79 -38.57 20.02
N LYS A 25 -3.47 -38.50 20.25
CA LYS A 25 -2.72 -37.24 20.28
C LYS A 25 -2.75 -36.53 18.92
N TRP A 26 -2.56 -37.27 17.83
CA TRP A 26 -2.62 -36.74 16.46
C TRP A 26 -3.99 -36.13 16.18
N PHE A 27 -5.08 -36.87 16.38
CA PHE A 27 -6.44 -36.35 16.16
C PHE A 27 -6.73 -35.14 17.06
N LYS A 28 -6.34 -35.18 18.35
CA LYS A 28 -6.52 -34.03 19.25
C LYS A 28 -5.78 -32.78 18.76
N MET A 29 -4.51 -32.92 18.35
CA MET A 29 -3.71 -31.80 17.85
C MET A 29 -4.24 -31.31 16.49
N THR A 30 -4.61 -32.21 15.59
CA THR A 30 -5.21 -31.87 14.29
C THR A 30 -6.53 -31.12 14.48
N SER A 31 -7.43 -31.58 15.35
CA SER A 31 -8.68 -30.87 15.65
C SER A 31 -8.42 -29.48 16.24
N LEU A 32 -7.47 -29.35 17.17
CA LEU A 32 -7.08 -28.06 17.72
C LEU A 32 -6.53 -27.11 16.64
N PHE A 33 -5.67 -27.61 15.75
CA PHE A 33 -5.14 -26.83 14.64
C PHE A 33 -6.22 -26.43 13.62
N MET A 34 -7.17 -27.31 13.32
CA MET A 34 -8.29 -26.98 12.44
C MET A 34 -9.14 -25.85 13.03
N VAL A 35 -9.49 -25.93 14.32
CA VAL A 35 -10.22 -24.84 15.00
C VAL A 35 -9.44 -23.53 14.96
N LEU A 36 -8.12 -23.57 15.22
CA LEU A 36 -7.27 -22.39 15.15
C LEU A 36 -7.21 -21.81 13.72
N LEU A 37 -7.03 -22.64 12.70
CA LEU A 37 -6.99 -22.21 11.30
C LEU A 37 -8.33 -21.63 10.85
N THR A 38 -9.45 -22.25 11.23
CA THR A 38 -10.80 -21.71 10.97
C THR A 38 -10.96 -20.34 11.63
N ALA A 39 -10.51 -20.16 12.88
CA ALA A 39 -10.54 -18.87 13.55
C ALA A 39 -9.66 -17.81 12.85
N ILE A 40 -8.50 -18.19 12.32
CA ILE A 40 -7.64 -17.30 11.53
C ILE A 40 -8.32 -16.90 10.22
N ILE A 41 -8.94 -17.85 9.51
CA ILE A 41 -9.62 -17.57 8.24
C ILE A 41 -10.78 -16.59 8.45
N PHE A 42 -11.70 -16.90 9.36
CA PHE A 42 -12.89 -16.07 9.58
C PHE A 42 -12.62 -14.80 10.40
N GLY A 43 -11.59 -14.80 11.26
CA GLY A 43 -11.26 -13.66 12.11
C GLY A 43 -10.25 -12.69 11.50
N ILE A 44 -9.18 -13.20 10.90
CA ILE A 44 -8.07 -12.38 10.39
C ILE A 44 -8.18 -12.19 8.88
N LEU A 45 -8.31 -13.26 8.10
CA LEU A 45 -8.29 -13.13 6.62
C LEU A 45 -9.51 -12.37 6.09
N SER A 46 -10.65 -12.48 6.78
CA SER A 46 -11.87 -11.72 6.47
C SER A 46 -11.70 -10.20 6.57
N ILE A 47 -10.70 -9.70 7.32
CA ILE A 47 -10.41 -8.26 7.45
C ILE A 47 -10.15 -7.65 6.08
N TYR A 48 -9.38 -8.32 5.23
CA TYR A 48 -9.06 -7.85 3.88
C TYR A 48 -10.31 -7.85 2.98
N TRP A 49 -11.10 -8.92 3.01
CA TRP A 49 -12.33 -9.00 2.21
C TRP A 49 -13.38 -7.95 2.62
N GLY A 50 -13.51 -7.67 3.92
CA GLY A 50 -14.37 -6.61 4.41
C GLY A 50 -13.96 -5.21 3.90
N ALA A 51 -12.66 -4.98 3.68
CA ALA A 51 -12.18 -3.72 3.13
C ALA A 51 -12.55 -3.58 1.65
N VAL A 52 -12.33 -4.63 0.86
CA VAL A 52 -12.77 -4.68 -0.54
C VAL A 52 -14.27 -4.49 -0.67
N HIS A 53 -15.06 -5.14 0.19
CA HIS A 53 -16.51 -4.99 0.23
C HIS A 53 -16.91 -3.54 0.52
N SER A 54 -16.18 -2.82 1.38
CA SER A 54 -16.46 -1.41 1.71
C SER A 54 -16.38 -0.48 0.49
N LEU A 55 -15.54 -0.80 -0.50
CA LEU A 55 -15.31 0.05 -1.68
C LEU A 55 -16.58 0.27 -2.50
N GLN A 56 -17.47 -0.72 -2.52
CA GLN A 56 -18.70 -0.69 -3.33
C GLN A 56 -19.73 0.29 -2.79
N PHE A 57 -19.69 0.61 -1.49
CA PHE A 57 -20.70 1.42 -0.80
C PHE A 57 -20.26 2.86 -0.54
N ASN A 58 -18.98 3.18 -0.78
CA ASN A 58 -18.38 4.49 -0.50
C ASN A 58 -17.88 5.17 -1.79
N LEU A 59 -18.58 4.93 -2.91
CA LEU A 59 -18.26 5.50 -4.22
C LEU A 59 -18.36 7.02 -4.25
N ASP A 60 -19.29 7.56 -3.47
CA ASP A 60 -19.54 8.99 -3.30
C ASP A 60 -18.36 9.73 -2.64
N VAL A 61 -17.45 9.00 -1.98
CA VAL A 61 -16.21 9.54 -1.41
C VAL A 61 -15.18 9.88 -2.49
N ALA A 62 -15.30 9.31 -3.70
CA ALA A 62 -14.49 9.72 -4.85
C ALA A 62 -14.93 11.10 -5.33
N THR A 63 -14.44 12.16 -4.68
CA THR A 63 -14.78 13.54 -5.04
C THR A 63 -14.33 13.88 -6.46
N VAL A 64 -15.31 14.24 -7.30
CA VAL A 64 -15.10 14.72 -8.67
C VAL A 64 -15.45 16.20 -8.72
N THR A 65 -14.44 17.05 -8.83
CA THR A 65 -14.60 18.50 -8.81
C THR A 65 -14.80 19.02 -10.22
N ILE A 66 -15.93 19.67 -10.50
CA ILE A 66 -16.26 20.26 -11.80
C ILE A 66 -15.91 21.75 -11.77
N ILE A 67 -14.79 22.11 -12.38
CA ILE A 67 -14.21 23.44 -12.37
C ILE A 67 -14.58 24.14 -13.68
N ASP A 68 -15.33 25.23 -13.58
CA ASP A 68 -15.70 26.04 -14.73
C ASP A 68 -14.73 27.23 -14.88
N LEU A 69 -13.81 27.12 -15.83
CA LEU A 69 -12.96 28.24 -16.26
C LEU A 69 -13.45 28.86 -17.59
N ASP A 70 -14.50 28.29 -18.17
CA ASP A 70 -15.11 28.74 -19.42
C ASP A 70 -16.09 29.89 -19.16
N GLY A 71 -16.89 29.79 -18.09
CA GLY A 71 -17.95 30.75 -17.75
C GLY A 71 -19.14 30.76 -18.72
N GLY A 72 -19.11 29.86 -19.71
CA GLY A 72 -20.09 29.75 -20.79
C GLY A 72 -21.01 28.54 -20.67
N GLU A 73 -21.70 28.25 -21.77
CA GLU A 73 -22.69 27.18 -21.88
C GLU A 73 -22.12 25.79 -21.52
N ILE A 74 -20.91 25.47 -21.96
CA ILE A 74 -20.28 24.17 -21.70
C ILE A 74 -20.03 24.00 -20.19
N GLY A 75 -19.42 25.01 -19.56
CA GLY A 75 -19.10 25.01 -18.13
C GLY A 75 -20.35 24.87 -17.25
N GLN A 76 -21.38 25.65 -17.55
CA GLN A 76 -22.66 25.59 -16.84
C GLN A 76 -23.38 24.26 -17.06
N ALA A 77 -23.36 23.72 -18.28
CA ALA A 77 -24.01 22.46 -18.61
C ALA A 77 -23.37 21.27 -17.88
N ILE A 78 -22.04 21.18 -17.80
CA ILE A 78 -21.38 20.08 -17.08
C ILE A 78 -21.60 20.17 -15.57
N GLN A 79 -21.64 21.38 -15.00
CA GLN A 79 -21.98 21.57 -13.59
C GLN A 79 -23.42 21.11 -13.29
N ALA A 80 -24.39 21.54 -14.10
CA ALA A 80 -25.79 21.12 -13.96
C ALA A 80 -25.94 19.61 -14.13
N PHE A 81 -25.24 19.01 -15.11
CA PHE A 81 -25.26 17.57 -15.35
C PHE A 81 -24.69 16.79 -14.15
N GLY A 82 -23.56 17.23 -13.59
CA GLY A 82 -23.00 16.64 -12.37
C GLY A 82 -23.93 16.72 -11.15
N GLN A 83 -24.60 17.86 -10.96
CA GLN A 83 -25.59 18.03 -9.88
C GLN A 83 -26.81 17.13 -10.07
N ALA A 84 -27.30 16.99 -11.30
CA ALA A 84 -28.41 16.11 -11.65
C ALA A 84 -28.05 14.63 -11.42
N SER A 85 -26.89 14.18 -11.90
CA SER A 85 -26.43 12.80 -11.70
C SER A 85 -26.32 12.45 -10.23
N ARG A 86 -25.73 13.34 -9.42
CA ARG A 86 -25.63 13.14 -7.97
C ARG A 86 -26.98 13.08 -7.27
N SER A 87 -27.95 13.85 -7.74
CA SER A 87 -29.31 13.89 -7.15
C SER A 87 -30.13 12.65 -7.51
N ALA A 88 -29.89 12.06 -8.69
CA ALA A 88 -30.63 10.89 -9.18
C ALA A 88 -30.27 9.59 -8.44
N THR A 89 -28.96 9.31 -8.27
CA THR A 89 -28.51 8.06 -7.63
C THR A 89 -27.32 8.30 -6.67
N PRO A 90 -27.53 8.96 -5.52
CA PRO A 90 -26.45 9.47 -4.67
C PRO A 90 -25.43 8.42 -4.21
N LYS A 91 -25.84 7.15 -4.07
CA LYS A 91 -25.01 6.06 -3.54
C LYS A 91 -24.20 5.31 -4.61
N ASP A 92 -24.60 5.38 -5.89
CA ASP A 92 -23.95 4.64 -6.98
C ASP A 92 -23.11 5.54 -7.90
N THR A 93 -23.23 6.86 -7.72
CA THR A 93 -22.49 7.89 -8.46
C THR A 93 -21.24 8.33 -7.73
N LEU A 94 -20.26 8.85 -8.50
CA LEU A 94 -19.11 9.54 -7.93
C LEU A 94 -19.54 10.82 -7.20
N GLY A 95 -18.68 11.33 -6.32
CA GLY A 95 -18.92 12.50 -5.49
C GLY A 95 -18.81 13.82 -6.26
N TYR A 96 -19.68 14.07 -7.24
CA TYR A 96 -19.66 15.30 -8.04
C TYR A 96 -19.90 16.55 -7.19
N VAL A 97 -19.00 17.53 -7.30
CA VAL A 97 -19.09 18.83 -6.63
C VAL A 97 -18.70 19.95 -7.57
N SER A 98 -19.43 21.06 -7.52
CA SER A 98 -19.08 22.30 -8.23
C SER A 98 -18.59 23.31 -7.19
N PRO A 99 -17.28 23.58 -7.11
CA PRO A 99 -16.74 24.57 -6.20
C PRO A 99 -17.15 25.98 -6.64
N GLY A 100 -17.06 26.96 -5.73
CA GLY A 100 -17.33 28.35 -6.07
C GLY A 100 -16.33 28.90 -7.10
N VAL A 101 -16.77 29.89 -7.88
CA VAL A 101 -16.05 30.47 -9.05
C VAL A 101 -14.58 30.85 -8.76
N ASN A 102 -14.24 31.19 -7.52
CA ASN A 102 -12.89 31.64 -7.14
C ASN A 102 -12.06 30.60 -6.37
N GLN A 103 -12.57 29.39 -6.12
CA GLN A 103 -11.83 28.38 -5.35
C GLN A 103 -10.62 27.84 -6.14
N TYR A 104 -10.79 27.65 -7.45
CA TYR A 104 -9.74 27.22 -8.38
C TYR A 104 -9.75 28.13 -9.60
N PRO A 105 -9.15 29.33 -9.52
CA PRO A 105 -9.27 30.37 -10.56
C PRO A 105 -8.48 30.06 -11.83
N THR A 106 -7.52 29.12 -11.78
CA THR A 106 -6.71 28.72 -12.93
C THR A 106 -6.54 27.21 -13.00
N GLN A 107 -6.12 26.73 -14.16
CA GLN A 107 -5.81 25.31 -14.35
C GLN A 107 -4.63 24.87 -13.47
N GLU A 108 -3.63 25.73 -13.23
CA GLU A 108 -2.51 25.46 -12.33
C GLU A 108 -2.97 25.33 -10.88
N ALA A 109 -3.94 26.15 -10.44
CA ALA A 109 -4.53 26.03 -9.12
C ALA A 109 -5.27 24.68 -8.96
N ALA A 110 -6.01 24.26 -9.98
CA ALA A 110 -6.67 22.95 -10.02
C ALA A 110 -5.64 21.80 -9.97
N LEU A 111 -4.53 21.91 -10.70
CA LEU A 111 -3.45 20.91 -10.69
C LEU A 111 -2.76 20.80 -9.34
N LYS A 112 -2.51 21.93 -8.68
CA LYS A 112 -1.92 21.96 -7.34
C LYS A 112 -2.87 21.34 -6.31
N ALA A 113 -4.16 21.64 -6.40
CA ALA A 113 -5.19 21.04 -5.54
C ALA A 113 -5.30 19.52 -5.75
N LEU A 114 -5.24 19.07 -7.01
CA LEU A 114 -5.18 17.64 -7.35
C LEU A 114 -3.94 16.96 -6.73
N GLN A 115 -2.77 17.58 -6.84
CA GLN A 115 -1.53 17.06 -6.25
C GLN A 115 -1.56 17.03 -4.71
N ASN A 116 -2.28 17.96 -4.09
CA ASN A 116 -2.51 17.99 -2.64
C ASN A 116 -3.61 17.01 -2.19
N GLU A 117 -4.19 16.23 -3.10
CA GLU A 117 -5.26 15.27 -2.87
C GLU A 117 -6.55 15.90 -2.32
N ASP A 118 -6.82 17.17 -2.63
CA ASP A 118 -8.05 17.87 -2.22
C ASP A 118 -9.30 17.24 -2.87
N PHE A 119 -9.12 16.60 -4.02
CA PHE A 119 -10.12 15.81 -4.74
C PHE A 119 -9.45 14.66 -5.51
N TRP A 120 -10.25 13.71 -6.01
CA TRP A 120 -9.74 12.56 -6.78
C TRP A 120 -9.61 12.86 -8.27
N VAL A 121 -10.59 13.58 -8.81
CA VAL A 121 -10.66 13.94 -10.24
C VAL A 121 -11.11 15.40 -10.36
N GLY A 122 -10.49 16.14 -11.27
CA GLY A 122 -10.92 17.48 -11.67
C GLY A 122 -11.44 17.45 -13.11
N ILE A 123 -12.71 17.78 -13.35
CA ILE A 123 -13.24 18.04 -14.69
C ILE A 123 -13.15 19.55 -14.92
N VAL A 124 -12.25 19.99 -15.79
CA VAL A 124 -12.02 21.41 -16.08
C VAL A 124 -12.65 21.76 -17.41
N ALA A 125 -13.65 22.64 -17.41
CA ALA A 125 -14.07 23.33 -18.62
C ALA A 125 -13.04 24.40 -18.96
N VAL A 126 -12.38 24.24 -20.11
CA VAL A 126 -11.22 25.06 -20.49
C VAL A 126 -11.68 26.48 -20.85
N PRO A 127 -10.91 27.54 -20.53
CA PRO A 127 -11.27 28.91 -20.88
C PRO A 127 -11.62 29.10 -22.36
N GLY A 128 -12.74 29.75 -22.65
CA GLY A 128 -13.22 30.03 -24.01
C GLY A 128 -13.61 28.78 -24.81
N ALA A 129 -13.92 27.66 -24.16
CA ALA A 129 -14.40 26.46 -24.81
C ALA A 129 -15.75 26.70 -25.52
N THR A 130 -16.67 27.44 -24.89
CA THR A 130 -17.97 27.78 -25.48
C THR A 130 -17.79 28.66 -26.72
N ASP A 131 -16.91 29.65 -26.68
CA ASP A 131 -16.64 30.53 -27.82
C ASP A 131 -16.04 29.76 -29.00
N ARG A 132 -15.07 28.87 -28.74
CA ARG A 132 -14.47 28.01 -29.77
C ARG A 132 -15.51 27.08 -30.40
N MET A 133 -16.37 26.47 -29.58
CA MET A 133 -17.47 25.61 -30.02
C MET A 133 -18.46 26.40 -30.91
N ASN A 134 -18.96 27.53 -30.44
CA ASN A 134 -19.93 28.34 -31.17
C ASN A 134 -19.33 28.89 -32.48
N THR A 135 -18.05 29.27 -32.47
CA THR A 135 -17.33 29.65 -33.69
C THR A 135 -17.27 28.49 -34.69
N ALA A 136 -16.97 27.28 -34.23
CA ALA A 136 -16.94 26.10 -35.10
C ALA A 136 -18.32 25.80 -35.73
N LEU A 137 -19.39 25.89 -34.93
CA LEU A 137 -20.76 25.62 -35.38
C LEU A 137 -21.30 26.67 -36.35
N THR A 138 -20.86 27.94 -36.24
CA THR A 138 -21.33 29.05 -37.09
C THR A 138 -20.47 29.26 -38.34
N THR A 139 -19.16 29.03 -38.26
CA THR A 139 -18.21 29.28 -39.36
C THR A 139 -17.75 28.02 -40.08
N GLY A 140 -17.97 26.83 -39.51
CA GLY A 140 -17.55 25.56 -40.08
C GLY A 140 -16.05 25.33 -39.99
N ASN A 141 -15.46 25.64 -38.83
CA ASN A 141 -14.03 25.52 -38.59
C ASN A 141 -13.59 24.04 -38.50
N ASN A 142 -12.95 23.53 -39.56
CA ASN A 142 -12.45 22.16 -39.63
C ASN A 142 -11.28 21.85 -38.68
N SER A 143 -10.63 22.88 -38.10
CA SER A 143 -9.53 22.71 -37.14
C SER A 143 -10.02 22.63 -35.69
N TYR A 144 -11.32 22.80 -35.44
CA TYR A 144 -11.88 22.67 -34.10
C TYR A 144 -11.75 21.24 -33.57
N LYS A 145 -11.32 21.11 -32.31
CA LYS A 145 -11.16 19.83 -31.63
C LYS A 145 -12.09 19.78 -30.42
N PRO A 146 -13.22 19.06 -30.52
CA PRO A 146 -14.18 18.96 -29.42
C PRO A 146 -13.56 18.42 -28.12
N ASN A 147 -12.60 17.49 -28.22
CA ASN A 147 -11.94 16.86 -27.08
C ASN A 147 -11.11 17.82 -26.21
N GLU A 148 -10.83 19.03 -26.68
CA GLU A 148 -10.11 20.06 -25.93
C GLU A 148 -11.05 20.95 -25.08
N ALA A 149 -12.37 20.75 -25.16
CA ALA A 149 -13.35 21.53 -24.41
C ALA A 149 -13.32 21.20 -22.90
N LEU A 150 -13.24 19.90 -22.56
CA LEU A 150 -13.13 19.43 -21.19
C LEU A 150 -11.80 18.71 -20.96
N GLN A 151 -11.08 19.08 -19.90
CA GLN A 151 -9.89 18.36 -19.45
C GLN A 151 -10.16 17.65 -18.13
N VAL A 152 -9.97 16.35 -18.10
CA VAL A 152 -10.19 15.50 -16.94
C VAL A 152 -8.84 15.19 -16.30
N LEU A 153 -8.55 15.85 -15.19
CA LEU A 153 -7.31 15.77 -14.46
C LEU A 153 -7.42 14.69 -13.36
N TYR A 154 -6.46 13.76 -13.32
CA TYR A 154 -6.37 12.74 -12.27
C TYR A 154 -4.92 12.29 -12.04
N GLN A 155 -4.67 11.53 -10.97
CA GLN A 155 -3.35 11.04 -10.60
C GLN A 155 -3.37 9.54 -10.29
N GLU A 156 -3.04 8.72 -11.28
CA GLU A 156 -3.09 7.26 -11.15
C GLU A 156 -2.14 6.72 -10.06
N GLY A 157 -0.97 7.34 -9.91
CA GLY A 157 0.01 7.00 -8.88
C GLY A 157 -0.49 7.18 -7.44
N ARG A 158 -1.60 7.90 -7.21
CA ARG A 158 -2.24 7.98 -5.88
C ARG A 158 -2.74 6.61 -5.46
N ASN A 159 -3.49 5.95 -6.33
CA ASN A 159 -3.92 4.57 -6.17
C ASN A 159 -4.40 4.03 -7.53
N ALA A 160 -3.58 3.21 -8.18
CA ALA A 160 -3.86 2.71 -9.52
C ALA A 160 -5.13 1.85 -9.53
N LEU A 161 -5.23 0.91 -8.58
CA LEU A 161 -6.37 -0.01 -8.46
C LEU A 161 -7.72 0.72 -8.32
N ILE A 162 -7.82 1.72 -7.43
CA ILE A 162 -9.06 2.49 -7.26
C ILE A 162 -9.37 3.31 -8.52
N ILE A 163 -8.35 3.89 -9.15
CA ILE A 163 -8.57 4.73 -10.33
C ILE A 163 -9.01 3.89 -11.53
N SER A 164 -8.35 2.76 -11.80
CA SER A 164 -8.63 1.89 -12.94
C SER A 164 -9.94 1.11 -12.78
N GLU A 165 -10.20 0.55 -11.60
CA GLU A 165 -11.34 -0.36 -11.39
C GLU A 165 -12.62 0.37 -10.97
N LEU A 166 -12.50 1.51 -10.27
CA LEU A 166 -13.63 2.18 -9.62
C LEU A 166 -13.99 3.51 -10.28
N ILE A 167 -13.01 4.40 -10.44
CA ILE A 167 -13.25 5.80 -10.82
C ILE A 167 -13.38 5.95 -12.34
N LEU A 168 -12.38 5.54 -13.11
CA LEU A 168 -12.33 5.79 -14.56
C LEU A 168 -13.51 5.18 -15.34
N PRO A 169 -13.95 3.92 -15.07
CA PRO A 169 -15.08 3.35 -15.80
C PRO A 169 -16.37 4.16 -15.59
N LYS A 170 -16.70 4.49 -14.34
CA LYS A 170 -17.88 5.31 -14.00
C LYS A 170 -17.79 6.72 -14.55
N LEU A 171 -16.62 7.34 -14.44
CA LEU A 171 -16.36 8.68 -14.96
C LEU A 171 -16.50 8.73 -16.48
N THR A 172 -15.98 7.73 -17.19
CA THR A 172 -16.06 7.66 -18.65
C THR A 172 -17.50 7.48 -19.12
N THR A 173 -18.29 6.63 -18.46
CA THR A 173 -19.73 6.52 -18.72
C THR A 173 -20.44 7.87 -18.53
N PHE A 174 -20.21 8.53 -17.39
CA PHE A 174 -20.79 9.85 -17.11
C PHE A 174 -20.42 10.90 -18.17
N LEU A 175 -19.15 10.96 -18.58
CA LEU A 175 -18.68 11.93 -19.58
C LEU A 175 -19.25 11.65 -20.97
N ASN A 176 -19.36 10.37 -21.36
CA ASN A 176 -19.98 9.99 -22.63
C ASN A 176 -21.48 10.31 -22.66
N GLU A 177 -22.19 10.08 -21.54
CA GLU A 177 -23.60 10.48 -21.39
C GLU A 177 -23.74 12.00 -21.44
N PHE A 178 -22.86 12.75 -20.79
CA PHE A 178 -22.84 14.22 -20.90
C PHE A 178 -22.66 14.68 -22.34
N VAL A 179 -21.63 14.16 -23.04
CA VAL A 179 -21.36 14.51 -24.43
C VAL A 179 -22.56 14.21 -25.32
N SER A 180 -23.20 13.04 -25.15
CA SER A 180 -24.38 12.67 -25.92
C SER A 180 -25.57 13.60 -25.65
N ASN A 181 -25.89 13.88 -24.38
CA ASN A 181 -26.99 14.77 -24.00
C ASN A 181 -26.76 16.21 -24.48
N PHE A 182 -25.56 16.74 -24.26
CA PHE A 182 -25.19 18.08 -24.70
C PHE A 182 -25.27 18.20 -26.22
N THR A 183 -24.75 17.21 -26.94
CA THR A 183 -24.80 17.15 -28.40
C THR A 183 -26.24 17.17 -28.90
N THR A 184 -27.11 16.30 -28.38
CA THR A 184 -28.51 16.24 -28.79
C THR A 184 -29.24 17.57 -28.57
N ASN A 185 -29.07 18.16 -27.37
CA ASN A 185 -29.71 19.43 -27.04
C ASN A 185 -29.20 20.59 -27.90
N LYS A 186 -27.87 20.69 -28.08
CA LYS A 186 -27.25 21.75 -28.88
C LYS A 186 -27.62 21.64 -30.35
N GLN A 187 -27.54 20.44 -30.92
CA GLN A 187 -27.90 20.20 -32.32
C GLN A 187 -29.39 20.46 -32.55
N SER A 188 -30.27 20.01 -31.66
CA SER A 188 -31.72 20.27 -31.76
C SER A 188 -32.05 21.77 -31.69
N SER A 189 -31.44 22.50 -30.76
CA SER A 189 -31.58 23.96 -30.67
C SER A 189 -31.12 24.66 -31.94
N LEU A 190 -30.00 24.23 -32.54
CA LEU A 190 -29.48 24.83 -33.77
C LEU A 190 -30.33 24.47 -35.00
N LEU A 191 -30.88 23.26 -35.07
CA LEU A 191 -31.80 22.87 -36.13
C LEU A 191 -33.05 23.77 -36.15
N GLN A 192 -33.60 24.08 -34.96
CA GLN A 192 -34.72 25.01 -34.84
C GLN A 192 -34.33 26.46 -35.18
N GLN A 193 -33.15 26.90 -34.75
CA GLN A 193 -32.66 28.26 -35.05
C GLN A 193 -32.34 28.48 -36.53
N ASN A 194 -31.85 27.45 -37.22
CA ASN A 194 -31.43 27.52 -38.63
C ASN A 194 -32.51 27.04 -39.61
N GLU A 195 -33.77 26.93 -39.16
CA GLU A 195 -34.87 26.49 -40.01
C GLU A 195 -34.98 27.39 -41.27
N GLY A 196 -34.98 26.75 -42.45
CA GLY A 196 -35.00 27.47 -43.74
C GLY A 196 -33.65 28.01 -44.24
N ASN A 197 -32.54 27.87 -43.48
CA ASN A 197 -31.20 28.28 -43.89
C ASN A 197 -30.29 27.07 -44.20
N ALA A 198 -30.33 26.59 -45.45
CA ALA A 198 -29.57 25.42 -45.89
C ALA A 198 -28.05 25.57 -45.71
N ALA A 199 -27.49 26.78 -45.86
CA ALA A 199 -26.05 27.03 -45.71
C ALA A 199 -25.60 26.93 -44.23
N ALA A 200 -26.42 27.42 -43.30
CA ALA A 200 -26.16 27.29 -41.87
C ALA A 200 -26.27 25.82 -41.42
N LEU A 201 -27.26 25.09 -41.93
CA LEU A 201 -27.43 23.66 -41.65
C LEU A 201 -26.24 22.83 -42.15
N ALA A 202 -25.76 23.11 -43.37
CA ALA A 202 -24.58 22.45 -43.93
C ALA A 202 -23.30 22.73 -43.12
N THR A 203 -23.18 23.95 -42.57
CA THR A 203 -22.07 24.35 -41.70
C THR A 203 -22.11 23.61 -40.37
N GLN A 204 -23.29 23.55 -39.73
CA GLN A 204 -23.53 22.80 -38.50
C GLN A 204 -23.14 21.33 -38.62
N LEU A 205 -23.48 20.68 -39.74
CA LEU A 205 -23.15 19.26 -40.00
C LEU A 205 -21.65 18.96 -40.05
N ARG A 206 -20.78 19.97 -40.22
CA ARG A 206 -19.32 19.80 -40.17
C ARG A 206 -18.80 19.58 -38.76
N THR A 207 -19.58 19.93 -37.73
CA THR A 207 -19.25 19.71 -36.32
C THR A 207 -20.39 18.95 -35.65
N PRO A 208 -20.55 17.65 -35.95
CA PRO A 208 -21.66 16.86 -35.41
C PRO A 208 -21.55 16.67 -33.89
N ILE A 209 -20.33 16.63 -33.35
CA ILE A 209 -20.06 16.53 -31.92
C ILE A 209 -19.45 17.86 -31.44
N PRO A 210 -20.23 18.74 -30.79
CA PRO A 210 -19.78 20.07 -30.40
C PRO A 210 -18.86 20.06 -29.18
N VAL A 211 -18.90 19.03 -28.32
CA VAL A 211 -18.11 18.95 -27.08
C VAL A 211 -17.56 17.55 -26.89
N GLY A 212 -16.32 17.46 -26.43
CA GLY A 212 -15.66 16.22 -26.01
C GLY A 212 -14.78 16.45 -24.79
N PHE A 213 -14.04 15.41 -24.40
CA PHE A 213 -13.14 15.46 -23.25
C PHE A 213 -11.80 14.78 -23.56
N THR A 214 -10.79 15.13 -22.77
CA THR A 214 -9.49 14.46 -22.78
C THR A 214 -9.08 14.07 -21.36
N LEU A 215 -8.50 12.88 -21.22
CA LEU A 215 -8.01 12.34 -19.96
C LEU A 215 -6.54 12.74 -19.77
N VAL A 216 -6.24 13.40 -18.64
CA VAL A 216 -4.91 13.92 -18.34
C VAL A 216 -4.42 13.35 -17.01
N ASN A 217 -3.60 12.31 -17.11
CA ASN A 217 -2.94 11.71 -15.96
C ASN A 217 -1.67 12.48 -15.58
N LYS A 218 -1.64 13.06 -14.38
CA LYS A 218 -0.52 13.88 -13.89
C LYS A 218 0.53 13.09 -13.11
N ALA A 219 0.19 11.86 -12.70
CA ALA A 219 1.14 10.96 -12.04
C ALA A 219 0.93 9.55 -12.58
N PRO A 220 1.39 9.23 -13.80
CA PRO A 220 1.25 7.88 -14.34
C PRO A 220 2.00 6.86 -13.48
N TYR A 221 1.36 5.71 -13.23
CA TYR A 221 1.92 4.55 -12.49
C TYR A 221 2.94 3.73 -13.31
N MET A 222 3.54 4.33 -14.32
CA MET A 222 4.49 3.68 -15.22
C MET A 222 5.94 3.93 -14.80
N PRO A 223 6.84 2.95 -14.97
CA PRO A 223 6.60 1.58 -15.48
C PRO A 223 5.86 0.69 -14.47
N THR A 224 5.20 -0.37 -14.92
CA THR A 224 4.46 -1.32 -14.03
C THR A 224 5.37 -1.99 -12.99
N THR A 225 6.67 -2.08 -13.25
CA THR A 225 7.67 -2.51 -12.27
C THR A 225 7.77 -1.57 -11.06
N ALA A 226 7.54 -0.28 -11.24
CA ALA A 226 7.51 0.72 -10.18
C ALA A 226 6.31 0.48 -9.24
N GLU A 227 5.13 0.18 -9.80
CA GLU A 227 3.94 -0.18 -9.01
C GLU A 227 4.18 -1.46 -8.20
N ALA A 228 4.64 -2.52 -8.87
CA ALA A 228 4.96 -3.79 -8.22
C ALA A 228 5.98 -3.60 -7.08
N SER A 229 6.94 -2.69 -7.25
CA SER A 229 7.92 -2.36 -6.19
C SER A 229 7.32 -1.66 -4.98
N THR A 230 6.24 -0.90 -5.16
CA THR A 230 5.53 -0.25 -4.04
C THR A 230 4.60 -1.21 -3.32
N GLU A 231 3.67 -1.86 -4.01
CA GLU A 231 2.61 -2.63 -3.35
C GLU A 231 3.11 -4.01 -2.90
N ILE A 232 3.49 -4.85 -3.86
CA ILE A 232 3.99 -6.20 -3.60
C ILE A 232 5.39 -6.12 -2.97
N GLY A 233 6.24 -5.21 -3.44
CA GLY A 233 7.58 -5.02 -2.90
C GLY A 233 7.59 -4.64 -1.41
N SER A 234 6.65 -3.83 -0.95
CA SER A 234 6.52 -3.54 0.49
C SER A 234 6.13 -4.79 1.31
N ILE A 235 5.41 -5.76 0.72
CA ILE A 235 5.14 -7.04 1.38
C ILE A 235 6.43 -7.87 1.49
N TYR A 236 7.30 -7.84 0.46
CA TYR A 236 8.61 -8.50 0.53
C TYR A 236 9.46 -7.96 1.68
N ILE A 237 9.41 -6.65 1.95
CA ILE A 237 10.04 -6.03 3.12
C ILE A 237 9.54 -6.66 4.42
N ILE A 238 8.21 -6.86 4.57
CA ILE A 238 7.64 -7.49 5.77
C ILE A 238 8.10 -8.96 5.89
N ILE A 239 8.05 -9.72 4.81
CA ILE A 239 8.45 -11.14 4.78
C ILE A 239 9.94 -11.29 5.10
N ALA A 240 10.80 -10.50 4.45
CA ALA A 240 12.24 -10.51 4.70
C ALA A 240 12.56 -10.15 6.16
N SER A 241 11.82 -9.18 6.74
CA SER A 241 11.95 -8.82 8.15
C SER A 241 11.59 -9.98 9.07
N PHE A 242 10.48 -10.68 8.81
CA PHE A 242 10.05 -11.84 9.58
C PHE A 242 11.08 -12.98 9.52
N ILE A 243 11.52 -13.36 8.32
CA ILE A 243 12.52 -14.43 8.13
C ILE A 243 13.80 -14.09 8.88
N THR A 244 14.28 -12.85 8.75
CA THR A 244 15.48 -12.37 9.45
C THR A 244 15.33 -12.50 10.96
N VAL A 245 14.19 -12.07 11.53
CA VAL A 245 13.93 -12.18 12.97
C VAL A 245 14.02 -13.64 13.45
N ILE A 246 13.36 -14.57 12.76
CA ILE A 246 13.35 -15.98 13.16
C ILE A 246 14.74 -16.62 13.02
N MET A 247 15.50 -16.30 11.97
CA MET A 247 16.85 -16.80 11.79
C MET A 247 17.81 -16.26 12.85
N PHE A 248 17.80 -14.95 13.10
CA PHE A 248 18.66 -14.33 14.10
C PHE A 248 18.28 -14.73 15.52
N GLU A 249 17.03 -15.06 15.77
CA GLU A 249 16.60 -15.64 17.04
C GLU A 249 17.36 -16.94 17.37
N GLN A 250 17.53 -17.83 16.38
CA GLN A 250 18.33 -19.05 16.56
C GLN A 250 19.80 -18.74 16.85
N LEU A 251 20.37 -17.69 16.24
CA LEU A 251 21.73 -17.25 16.52
C LEU A 251 21.85 -16.67 17.95
N PHE A 252 20.89 -15.86 18.40
CA PHE A 252 20.88 -15.37 19.77
C PHE A 252 20.71 -16.48 20.81
N LEU A 253 19.89 -17.49 20.49
CA LEU A 253 19.74 -18.71 21.29
C LEU A 253 21.09 -19.42 21.49
N GLN A 254 21.97 -19.43 20.47
CA GLN A 254 23.31 -20.04 20.57
C GLN A 254 24.29 -19.23 21.44
N LEU A 255 24.14 -17.90 21.50
CA LEU A 255 24.97 -17.00 22.30
C LEU A 255 24.46 -16.87 23.75
N LEU A 256 23.22 -17.28 24.00
CA LEU A 256 22.56 -17.14 25.30
C LEU A 256 23.37 -17.79 26.43
N GLY A 257 23.71 -17.01 27.46
CA GLY A 257 24.47 -17.47 28.62
C GLY A 257 25.99 -17.57 28.41
N LYS A 258 26.48 -17.47 27.15
CA LYS A 258 27.90 -17.53 26.81
C LYS A 258 28.61 -16.17 26.86
N VAL A 259 27.85 -15.10 26.68
CA VAL A 259 28.33 -13.71 26.73
C VAL A 259 27.79 -12.98 27.96
N GLY A 260 28.47 -11.91 28.37
CA GLY A 260 28.00 -11.05 29.47
C GLY A 260 26.61 -10.47 29.19
N THR A 261 25.78 -10.37 30.22
CA THR A 261 24.37 -9.95 30.07
C THR A 261 24.22 -8.58 29.41
N ARG A 262 25.03 -7.58 29.82
CA ARG A 262 25.00 -6.23 29.20
C ARG A 262 25.32 -6.29 27.70
N THR A 263 26.37 -7.02 27.33
CA THR A 263 26.77 -7.22 25.93
C THR A 263 25.68 -7.92 25.12
N PHE A 264 25.00 -8.91 25.72
CA PHE A 264 23.89 -9.62 25.07
C PHE A 264 22.72 -8.68 24.75
N TYR A 265 22.32 -7.82 25.69
CA TYR A 265 21.27 -6.82 25.47
C TYR A 265 21.63 -5.85 24.35
N LEU A 266 22.84 -5.27 24.39
CA LEU A 266 23.30 -4.34 23.35
C LEU A 266 23.33 -5.02 21.97
N LEU A 267 23.84 -6.25 21.90
CA LEU A 267 23.84 -7.03 20.67
C LEU A 267 22.43 -7.29 20.14
N ARG A 268 21.50 -7.71 20.99
CA ARG A 268 20.08 -7.96 20.61
C ARG A 268 19.39 -6.71 20.08
N MET A 269 19.63 -5.56 20.70
CA MET A 269 19.01 -4.29 20.29
C MET A 269 19.62 -3.70 19.03
N ALA A 270 20.94 -3.84 18.84
CA ALA A 270 21.65 -3.25 17.70
C ALA A 270 21.67 -4.13 16.45
N ALA A 271 21.68 -5.46 16.61
CA ALA A 271 21.88 -6.38 15.48
C ALA A 271 20.81 -6.23 14.40
N LEU A 272 19.52 -6.30 14.75
CA LEU A 272 18.44 -6.23 13.76
C LEU A 272 18.46 -4.91 12.97
N PRO A 273 18.54 -3.72 13.59
CA PRO A 273 18.70 -2.47 12.84
C PRO A 273 19.88 -2.44 11.86
N VAL A 274 21.04 -2.98 12.25
CA VAL A 274 22.25 -3.02 11.41
C VAL A 274 22.08 -3.99 10.25
N ILE A 275 21.53 -5.18 10.50
CA ILE A 275 21.27 -6.19 9.45
C ILE A 275 20.25 -5.65 8.45
N PHE A 276 19.19 -5.02 8.94
CA PHE A 276 18.18 -4.42 8.07
C PHE A 276 18.72 -3.28 7.23
N LEU A 277 19.76 -2.56 7.67
CA LEU A 277 20.42 -1.55 6.85
C LEU A 277 21.08 -2.16 5.61
N LEU A 278 21.76 -3.31 5.79
CA LEU A 278 22.37 -4.05 4.69
C LEU A 278 21.31 -4.69 3.78
N LEU A 279 20.31 -5.35 4.37
CA LEU A 279 19.25 -6.02 3.61
C LEU A 279 18.40 -5.04 2.81
N SER A 280 18.09 -3.86 3.36
CA SER A 280 17.35 -2.82 2.62
C SER A 280 18.16 -2.27 1.44
N ALA A 281 19.48 -2.15 1.58
CA ALA A 281 20.35 -1.74 0.48
C ALA A 281 20.38 -2.78 -0.64
N ILE A 282 20.48 -4.08 -0.29
CA ILE A 282 20.42 -5.19 -1.26
C ILE A 282 19.04 -5.23 -1.93
N TYR A 283 17.96 -5.07 -1.16
CA TYR A 283 16.60 -5.03 -1.69
C TYR A 283 16.43 -3.92 -2.73
N LEU A 284 17.00 -2.74 -2.49
CA LEU A 284 16.93 -1.64 -3.45
C LEU A 284 17.74 -1.85 -4.74
N LEU A 285 18.72 -2.76 -4.75
CA LEU A 285 19.36 -3.15 -6.01
C LEU A 285 18.35 -3.72 -6.99
N LEU A 286 17.26 -4.34 -6.51
CA LEU A 286 16.17 -4.79 -7.37
C LEU A 286 15.54 -3.63 -8.15
N SER A 287 15.33 -2.48 -7.48
CA SER A 287 14.81 -1.27 -8.13
C SER A 287 15.77 -0.72 -9.20
N VAL A 288 17.09 -0.87 -9.00
CA VAL A 288 18.10 -0.51 -10.01
C VAL A 288 18.06 -1.47 -11.20
N VAL A 289 18.02 -2.78 -10.94
CA VAL A 289 17.98 -3.83 -11.97
C VAL A 289 16.76 -3.66 -12.90
N TRP A 290 15.61 -3.30 -12.33
CA TRP A 290 14.37 -3.09 -13.08
C TRP A 290 14.11 -1.64 -13.46
N GLN A 291 15.12 -0.77 -13.35
CA GLN A 291 15.10 0.63 -13.81
C GLN A 291 13.90 1.43 -13.28
N VAL A 292 13.59 1.29 -12.00
CA VAL A 292 12.52 2.05 -11.35
C VAL A 292 12.92 3.53 -11.27
N PRO A 293 12.09 4.47 -11.75
CA PRO A 293 12.40 5.90 -11.70
C PRO A 293 12.20 6.47 -10.28
N PHE A 294 13.14 7.29 -9.83
CA PHE A 294 13.10 7.97 -8.51
C PHE A 294 13.24 9.49 -8.62
N ASP A 295 13.26 10.03 -9.84
CA ASP A 295 13.62 11.41 -10.17
C ASP A 295 12.43 12.39 -10.17
N ARG A 296 11.19 11.88 -10.08
CA ARG A 296 9.96 12.68 -10.23
C ARG A 296 9.85 13.87 -9.25
N HIS A 297 10.07 13.66 -7.95
CA HIS A 297 9.89 14.70 -6.92
C HIS A 297 11.20 15.16 -6.28
N TYR A 298 12.16 14.25 -6.11
CA TYR A 298 13.39 14.49 -5.34
C TYR A 298 14.67 14.37 -6.17
N GLY A 299 14.55 14.21 -7.50
CA GLY A 299 15.70 13.96 -8.36
C GLY A 299 16.51 12.76 -7.89
N THR A 300 17.83 12.90 -7.86
CA THR A 300 18.75 11.82 -7.43
C THR A 300 18.60 11.42 -5.96
N ALA A 301 18.07 12.29 -5.11
CA ALA A 301 17.87 11.99 -3.69
C ALA A 301 16.70 11.01 -3.44
N GLY A 302 15.79 10.85 -4.41
CA GLY A 302 14.64 9.95 -4.28
C GLY A 302 15.02 8.51 -3.97
N TYR A 303 16.10 8.02 -4.59
CA TYR A 303 16.61 6.66 -4.33
C TYR A 303 17.04 6.47 -2.87
N VAL A 304 17.78 7.45 -2.32
CA VAL A 304 18.25 7.41 -0.92
C VAL A 304 17.09 7.54 0.06
N ILE A 305 16.10 8.39 -0.26
CA ILE A 305 14.90 8.53 0.57
C ILE A 305 14.11 7.21 0.60
N TYR A 306 13.92 6.57 -0.55
CA TYR A 306 13.25 5.28 -0.64
C TYR A 306 14.01 4.17 0.11
N TRP A 307 15.35 4.21 0.07
CA TRP A 307 16.20 3.31 0.83
C TRP A 307 15.98 3.43 2.33
N LEU A 308 16.08 4.66 2.84
CA LEU A 308 15.89 4.95 4.26
C LEU A 308 14.46 4.63 4.71
N LEU A 309 13.47 4.90 3.87
CA LEU A 309 12.07 4.53 4.13
C LEU A 309 11.92 3.00 4.24
N SER A 310 12.52 2.25 3.32
CA SER A 310 12.53 0.78 3.34
C SER A 310 13.26 0.22 4.56
N TRP A 311 14.39 0.82 4.93
CA TRP A 311 15.15 0.46 6.14
C TRP A 311 14.34 0.70 7.42
N CYS A 312 13.76 1.89 7.58
CA CYS A 312 12.89 2.20 8.70
C CYS A 312 11.67 1.26 8.75
N GLY A 313 11.09 0.95 7.58
CA GLY A 313 10.04 -0.06 7.44
C GLY A 313 10.48 -1.41 7.99
N MET A 314 11.60 -1.95 7.53
CA MET A 314 12.14 -3.24 8.00
C MET A 314 12.37 -3.26 9.51
N ILE A 315 12.92 -2.18 10.10
CA ILE A 315 13.11 -2.08 11.55
C ILE A 315 11.75 -2.11 12.27
N SER A 316 10.78 -1.32 11.82
CA SER A 316 9.46 -1.24 12.43
C SER A 316 8.76 -2.61 12.45
N PHE A 317 8.72 -3.31 11.30
CA PHE A 317 8.14 -4.65 11.21
C PHE A 317 8.94 -5.68 12.01
N GLY A 318 10.27 -5.68 11.85
CA GLY A 318 11.16 -6.65 12.48
C GLY A 318 11.18 -6.55 14.00
N LEU A 319 11.25 -5.34 14.57
CA LEU A 319 11.21 -5.15 16.03
C LEU A 319 9.87 -5.56 16.62
N THR A 320 8.76 -5.24 15.95
CA THR A 320 7.42 -5.66 16.41
C THR A 320 7.33 -7.17 16.49
N ILE A 321 7.73 -7.88 15.43
CA ILE A 321 7.72 -9.34 15.38
C ILE A 321 8.69 -9.94 16.40
N SER A 322 9.90 -9.37 16.54
CA SER A 322 10.92 -9.83 17.50
C SER A 322 10.40 -9.74 18.93
N ASN A 323 9.80 -8.61 19.31
CA ASN A 323 9.21 -8.42 20.62
C ASN A 323 8.07 -9.40 20.88
N VAL A 324 7.15 -9.59 19.93
CA VAL A 324 6.07 -10.57 20.07
C VAL A 324 6.62 -12.00 20.20
N ASN A 325 7.65 -12.34 19.43
CA ASN A 325 8.29 -13.65 19.49
C ASN A 325 8.92 -13.91 20.87
N ASP A 326 9.60 -12.93 21.43
CA ASP A 326 10.17 -13.01 22.78
C ASP A 326 9.08 -13.13 23.87
N LEU A 327 8.00 -12.36 23.73
CA LEU A 327 6.90 -12.27 24.70
C LEU A 327 5.97 -13.49 24.67
N ILE A 328 5.63 -14.02 23.50
CA ILE A 328 4.62 -15.08 23.35
C ILE A 328 5.27 -16.40 22.95
N GLY A 329 6.14 -16.40 21.94
CA GLY A 329 6.81 -17.59 21.40
C GLY A 329 5.97 -18.37 20.38
N GLN A 330 6.59 -19.39 19.79
CA GLN A 330 5.97 -20.27 18.80
C GLN A 330 4.92 -21.20 19.45
N PRO A 331 3.80 -21.52 18.76
CA PRO A 331 3.45 -21.16 17.38
C PRO A 331 2.71 -19.81 17.23
N PHE A 332 2.35 -19.15 18.33
CA PHE A 332 1.51 -17.95 18.30
C PHE A 332 2.17 -16.75 17.62
N THR A 333 3.51 -16.67 17.59
CA THR A 333 4.22 -15.70 16.74
C THR A 333 3.76 -15.77 15.28
N ALA A 334 3.54 -16.97 14.73
CA ALA A 334 3.08 -17.13 13.35
C ALA A 334 1.64 -16.64 13.17
N VAL A 335 0.77 -16.90 14.14
CA VAL A 335 -0.62 -16.39 14.13
C VAL A 335 -0.63 -14.86 14.17
N PHE A 336 0.17 -14.26 15.07
CA PHE A 336 0.33 -12.81 15.13
C PHE A 336 0.89 -12.25 13.82
N PHE A 337 1.86 -12.93 13.20
CA PHE A 337 2.42 -12.49 11.93
C PHE A 337 1.35 -12.42 10.83
N VAL A 338 0.47 -13.41 10.72
CA VAL A 338 -0.65 -13.36 9.77
C VAL A 338 -1.57 -12.17 10.05
N PHE A 339 -1.95 -11.94 11.31
CA PHE A 339 -2.71 -10.74 11.70
C PHE A 339 -1.99 -9.44 11.33
N TRP A 340 -0.70 -9.37 11.64
CA TRP A 340 0.11 -8.19 11.44
C TRP A 340 0.22 -7.85 9.95
N VAL A 341 0.48 -8.84 9.10
CA VAL A 341 0.53 -8.66 7.63
C VAL A 341 -0.84 -8.25 7.09
N VAL A 342 -1.89 -9.01 7.38
CA VAL A 342 -3.21 -8.77 6.77
C VAL A 342 -3.79 -7.42 7.18
N SER A 343 -3.69 -7.05 8.46
CA SER A 343 -4.15 -5.75 8.93
C SER A 343 -3.36 -4.61 8.28
N ASN A 344 -2.03 -4.68 8.24
CA ASN A 344 -1.17 -3.68 7.61
C ASN A 344 -1.46 -3.51 6.11
N VAL A 345 -1.51 -4.62 5.36
CA VAL A 345 -1.76 -4.60 3.91
C VAL A 345 -3.14 -4.01 3.60
N THR A 346 -4.16 -4.39 4.38
CA THR A 346 -5.52 -3.87 4.21
C THR A 346 -5.57 -2.34 4.33
N ALA A 347 -4.86 -1.78 5.32
CA ALA A 347 -4.79 -0.35 5.56
C ALA A 347 -3.92 0.43 4.54
N GLY A 348 -3.01 -0.27 3.85
CA GLY A 348 -2.12 0.33 2.86
C GLY A 348 -2.69 0.33 1.45
N PHE A 349 -3.21 -0.81 0.99
CA PHE A 349 -3.65 -0.98 -0.41
C PHE A 349 -4.84 -0.09 -0.77
N TYR A 350 -5.77 0.10 0.17
CA TYR A 350 -6.94 0.93 -0.06
C TYR A 350 -6.80 2.27 0.67
N PRO A 351 -7.14 3.39 0.02
CA PRO A 351 -7.22 4.68 0.69
C PRO A 351 -8.26 4.61 1.80
N ILE A 352 -7.95 5.19 2.96
CA ILE A 352 -8.77 5.01 4.17
C ILE A 352 -10.15 5.65 4.00
N GLU A 353 -10.24 6.67 3.16
CA GLU A 353 -11.47 7.36 2.81
C GLU A 353 -12.50 6.43 2.14
N PHE A 354 -12.09 5.40 1.40
CA PHE A 354 -13.01 4.43 0.79
C PHE A 354 -13.41 3.29 1.73
N LEU A 355 -12.73 3.15 2.87
CA LEU A 355 -12.98 2.06 3.81
C LEU A 355 -14.01 2.46 4.86
N SER A 356 -14.70 1.46 5.42
CA SER A 356 -15.52 1.67 6.62
C SER A 356 -14.68 2.28 7.76
N ASN A 357 -15.33 3.06 8.63
CA ASN A 357 -14.70 3.67 9.81
C ASN A 357 -14.00 2.65 10.72
N PHE A 358 -14.39 1.38 10.66
CA PHE A 358 -13.68 0.28 11.31
C PHE A 358 -12.18 0.26 10.98
N TYR A 359 -11.78 0.55 9.74
CA TYR A 359 -10.39 0.45 9.27
C TYR A 359 -9.50 1.63 9.67
N ARG A 360 -10.02 2.64 10.36
CA ARG A 360 -9.27 3.86 10.73
C ARG A 360 -8.03 3.59 11.58
N TRP A 361 -7.95 2.44 12.26
CA TRP A 361 -6.71 1.98 12.91
C TRP A 361 -5.52 1.91 11.95
N GLY A 362 -5.78 1.73 10.65
CA GLY A 362 -4.77 1.73 9.59
C GLY A 362 -3.96 3.01 9.47
N LEU A 363 -4.46 4.13 10.00
CA LEU A 363 -3.73 5.39 10.10
C LEU A 363 -2.53 5.32 11.05
N ALA A 364 -2.53 4.40 11.99
CA ALA A 364 -1.40 4.19 12.90
C ALA A 364 -0.42 3.14 12.36
N TRP A 365 -0.79 2.34 11.36
CA TRP A 365 0.01 1.21 10.92
C TRP A 365 1.17 1.61 10.01
N PRO A 366 2.37 1.04 10.21
CA PRO A 366 3.56 1.45 9.47
C PRO A 366 3.48 1.16 7.97
N PHE A 367 2.75 0.12 7.54
CA PHE A 367 2.68 -0.25 6.12
C PHE A 367 2.03 0.81 5.26
N ARG A 368 0.97 1.46 5.75
CA ARG A 368 0.31 2.55 5.04
C ARG A 368 1.30 3.65 4.72
N HIS A 369 2.10 4.05 5.70
CA HIS A 369 3.10 5.10 5.59
C HIS A 369 4.28 4.71 4.71
N LEU A 370 4.70 3.44 4.76
CA LEU A 370 5.68 2.90 3.83
C LEU A 370 5.16 3.03 2.39
N LEU A 371 3.92 2.63 2.13
CA LEU A 371 3.35 2.66 0.79
C LEU A 371 3.11 4.08 0.27
N THR A 372 2.48 4.96 1.06
CA THR A 372 2.24 6.36 0.66
C THR A 372 3.54 7.13 0.47
N GLY A 373 4.54 6.90 1.33
CA GLY A 373 5.87 7.48 1.17
C GLY A 373 6.57 7.00 -0.10
N SER A 374 6.45 5.71 -0.41
CA SER A 374 7.01 5.12 -1.63
C SER A 374 6.35 5.70 -2.88
N LYS A 375 5.01 5.80 -2.90
CA LYS A 375 4.25 6.40 -4.01
C LYS A 375 4.61 7.88 -4.21
N ALA A 376 4.80 8.63 -3.13
CA ALA A 376 5.23 10.03 -3.20
C ALA A 376 6.62 10.18 -3.83
N VAL A 377 7.57 9.31 -3.49
CA VAL A 377 8.94 9.35 -4.03
C VAL A 377 8.98 8.91 -5.50
N ILE A 378 8.30 7.81 -5.84
CA ILE A 378 8.39 7.17 -7.15
C ILE A 378 7.49 7.85 -8.18
N PHE A 379 6.24 8.15 -7.83
CA PHE A 379 5.24 8.68 -8.78
C PHE A 379 5.07 10.20 -8.70
N GLY A 380 5.55 10.84 -7.64
CA GLY A 380 5.42 12.29 -7.43
C GLY A 380 4.03 12.73 -6.94
N THR A 381 3.32 11.85 -6.22
CA THR A 381 2.04 12.16 -5.56
C THR A 381 2.24 13.09 -4.35
N LYS A 382 1.19 13.32 -3.56
CA LYS A 382 1.23 14.22 -2.40
C LYS A 382 2.40 13.93 -1.49
N ASN A 383 3.19 14.96 -1.22
CA ASN A 383 4.31 14.86 -0.30
C ASN A 383 3.82 14.74 1.15
N THR A 384 3.80 13.51 1.65
CA THR A 384 3.48 13.17 3.04
C THR A 384 4.67 12.56 3.79
N LEU A 385 5.90 12.70 3.25
CA LEU A 385 7.07 12.01 3.78
C LEU A 385 7.34 12.28 5.26
N GLY A 386 7.19 13.53 5.70
CA GLY A 386 7.38 13.88 7.12
C GLY A 386 6.45 13.09 8.05
N LEU A 387 5.17 12.98 7.69
CA LEU A 387 4.20 12.16 8.41
C LEU A 387 4.56 10.68 8.34
N ASN A 388 4.94 10.20 7.16
CA ASN A 388 5.24 8.79 6.93
C ASN A 388 6.45 8.31 7.73
N PHE A 389 7.56 9.06 7.69
CA PHE A 389 8.71 8.80 8.55
C PHE A 389 8.35 8.95 10.03
N GLY A 390 7.58 9.97 10.40
CA GLY A 390 7.17 10.20 11.79
C GLY A 390 6.47 8.99 12.40
N VAL A 391 5.49 8.41 11.71
CA VAL A 391 4.76 7.23 12.21
C VAL A 391 5.64 5.99 12.22
N ILE A 392 6.44 5.75 11.16
CA ILE A 392 7.34 4.58 11.12
C ILE A 392 8.39 4.66 12.25
N ILE A 393 8.99 5.83 12.47
CA ILE A 393 9.96 6.05 13.53
C ILE A 393 9.31 5.91 14.91
N ALA A 394 8.05 6.33 15.09
CA ALA A 394 7.32 6.10 16.33
C ALA A 394 7.20 4.60 16.64
N TRP A 395 6.93 3.75 15.64
CA TRP A 395 6.94 2.29 15.81
C TRP A 395 8.32 1.73 16.15
N ILE A 396 9.39 2.26 15.53
CA ILE A 396 10.76 1.88 15.87
C ILE A 396 11.04 2.22 17.34
N ALA A 397 10.70 3.44 17.78
CA ALA A 397 10.89 3.88 19.15
C ALA A 397 10.13 3.00 20.15
N VAL A 398 8.84 2.73 19.90
CA VAL A 398 8.03 1.80 20.71
C VAL A 398 8.67 0.41 20.74
N GLY A 399 9.10 -0.10 19.58
CA GLY A 399 9.79 -1.38 19.46
C GLY A 399 11.03 -1.45 20.34
N LEU A 400 11.91 -0.46 20.25
CA LEU A 400 13.14 -0.37 21.04
C LEU A 400 12.88 -0.18 22.54
N LEU A 401 11.81 0.51 22.93
CA LEU A 401 11.44 0.69 24.34
C LEU A 401 10.89 -0.59 24.96
N VAL A 402 10.12 -1.37 24.20
CA VAL A 402 9.56 -2.66 24.66
C VAL A 402 10.63 -3.77 24.67
N GLN A 403 11.62 -3.68 23.79
CA GLN A 403 12.59 -4.76 23.55
C GLN A 403 13.40 -5.19 24.79
N PRO A 404 13.92 -4.30 25.67
CA PRO A 404 14.61 -4.72 26.89
C PRO A 404 13.73 -5.60 27.81
N LEU A 405 12.45 -5.25 27.94
CA LEU A 405 11.50 -6.05 28.72
C LEU A 405 11.24 -7.40 28.05
N ALA A 406 11.06 -7.41 26.73
CA ALA A 406 10.85 -8.63 25.96
C ALA A 406 12.05 -9.59 26.10
N ILE A 407 13.28 -9.10 25.93
CA ILE A 407 14.52 -9.86 26.11
C ILE A 407 14.62 -10.39 27.55
N PHE A 408 14.29 -9.58 28.56
CA PHE A 408 14.32 -10.01 29.96
C PHE A 408 13.40 -11.20 30.21
N LEU A 409 12.14 -11.11 29.75
CA LEU A 409 11.15 -12.17 29.91
C LEU A 409 11.56 -13.43 29.14
N TRP A 410 12.10 -13.26 27.93
CA TRP A 410 12.60 -14.36 27.11
C TRP A 410 13.79 -15.07 27.76
N MET A 411 14.75 -14.34 28.34
CA MET A 411 15.86 -14.94 29.09
C MET A 411 15.37 -15.68 30.33
N ARG A 412 14.35 -15.15 31.02
CA ARG A 412 13.74 -15.81 32.18
C ARG A 412 13.09 -17.14 31.79
N LYS A 413 12.39 -17.20 30.65
CA LYS A 413 11.84 -18.45 30.10
C LYS A 413 12.94 -19.47 29.79
N ASN A 414 14.13 -19.00 29.40
CA ASN A 414 15.27 -19.84 29.03
C ASN A 414 16.33 -19.98 30.15
N LYS A 415 15.98 -19.71 31.42
CA LYS A 415 16.94 -19.63 32.55
C LYS A 415 17.79 -20.90 32.71
N ALA A 416 17.19 -22.08 32.62
CA ALA A 416 17.92 -23.35 32.74
C ALA A 416 19.03 -23.47 31.68
N ARG A 417 18.75 -23.03 30.45
CA ARG A 417 19.72 -23.05 29.35
C ARG A 417 20.80 -21.99 29.50
N VAL A 418 20.45 -20.83 30.05
CA VAL A 418 21.41 -19.77 30.41
C VAL A 418 22.43 -20.29 31.41
N GLU A 419 21.98 -20.96 32.47
CA GLU A 419 22.85 -21.49 33.53
C GLU A 419 23.75 -22.61 33.00
N GLN A 420 23.20 -23.53 32.22
CA GLN A 420 23.98 -24.59 31.57
C GLN A 420 25.10 -24.02 30.68
N ASN A 421 24.75 -23.15 29.73
CA ASN A 421 25.72 -22.56 28.81
C ASN A 421 26.79 -21.73 29.53
N ARG A 422 26.40 -21.01 30.59
CA ARG A 422 27.34 -20.22 31.40
C ARG A 422 28.36 -21.13 32.10
N ASN A 423 27.90 -22.22 32.70
CA ASN A 423 28.78 -23.17 33.38
C ASN A 423 29.75 -23.83 32.40
N ASP A 424 29.27 -24.20 31.20
CA ASP A 424 30.11 -24.82 30.17
C ASP A 424 31.22 -23.88 29.68
N VAL A 425 30.92 -22.59 29.48
CA VAL A 425 31.92 -21.59 29.08
C VAL A 425 32.92 -21.32 30.20
N LEU A 426 32.48 -21.23 31.46
CA LEU A 426 33.37 -21.03 32.60
C LEU A 426 34.32 -22.21 32.80
N LYS A 427 33.89 -23.45 32.56
CA LYS A 427 34.76 -24.63 32.57
C LYS A 427 35.85 -24.51 31.50
N ARG A 428 35.45 -24.30 30.23
CA ARG A 428 36.41 -24.12 29.11
C ARG A 428 37.42 -23.00 29.34
N THR A 429 36.99 -21.89 29.96
CA THR A 429 37.88 -20.76 30.25
C THR A 429 38.89 -21.09 31.35
N LYS A 430 38.51 -21.92 32.33
CA LYS A 430 39.43 -22.40 33.37
C LYS A 430 40.46 -23.38 32.79
N ASP A 431 40.01 -24.32 31.96
CA ASP A 431 40.90 -25.30 31.30
C ASP A 431 41.96 -24.58 30.45
N VAL A 432 41.55 -23.61 29.63
CA VAL A 432 42.48 -22.80 28.82
C VAL A 432 43.48 -22.01 29.68
N ARG A 433 43.05 -21.46 30.82
CA ARG A 433 43.96 -20.75 31.74
C ARG A 433 44.98 -21.68 32.38
N GLN A 434 44.57 -22.90 32.74
CA GLN A 434 45.47 -23.91 33.30
C GLN A 434 46.51 -24.38 32.27
N ASP A 435 46.11 -24.60 31.02
CA ASP A 435 47.03 -24.94 29.93
C ASP A 435 48.02 -23.80 29.63
N THR A 436 47.58 -22.55 29.74
CA THR A 436 48.48 -21.39 29.53
C THR A 436 49.47 -21.23 30.68
N SER A 437 49.05 -21.49 31.93
CA SER A 437 49.96 -21.44 33.09
C SER A 437 50.98 -22.57 33.08
N SER A 438 50.59 -23.79 32.69
CA SER A 438 51.52 -24.92 32.61
C SER A 438 52.56 -24.74 31.50
N ILE A 439 52.18 -24.11 30.38
CA ILE A 439 53.13 -23.71 29.32
C ILE A 439 54.09 -22.65 29.85
N SER A 440 53.62 -21.65 30.60
CA SER A 440 54.50 -20.59 31.15
C SER A 440 55.43 -21.06 32.27
N GLU A 441 55.09 -22.13 32.99
CA GLU A 441 55.97 -22.73 34.01
C GLU A 441 56.99 -23.72 33.40
N SER A 442 56.77 -24.14 32.14
CA SER A 442 57.65 -25.06 31.41
C SER A 442 58.71 -24.37 30.52
N ILE A 443 58.68 -23.04 30.45
CA ILE A 443 59.67 -22.16 29.78
C ILE A 443 60.49 -21.47 30.87
#